data_AF-H1YI61-F1
#
_entry.id   AF-H1YI61-F1
#
_cell.length_a   1.000
_cell.length_b   1.000
_cell.length_c   1.000
_cell.angle_alpha   90.00
_cell.angle_beta   90.00
_cell.angle_gamma   90.00
#
_symmetry.space_group_name_H-M   'P 1'
#
loop_
_entity.id
_entity.type
_entity.pdbx_description
1 polymer ?
#
loop_
_entity_poly.entity_id
_entity_poly.type
_entity_poly.pdbx_seq_one_letter_code
_entity_poly.pdbx_strand_id
1 'polypeptide(L)'
;MLAFLTSQADTFNLLDRKEILEKLYWFVKWGASPALVKQIDGVKEALKPKNLVERLSQLFSKAEISILDMPNVEKYVADRCEEIVQTADEELLADSIIAYLEPQPYPPHYYWVFQNVLEMKYPDYAKVLHDRMFKASMKLYGMYGSRILGSFYYLHHDQDFFWNQVSALQRLNTAEADNTILTVYAQRVPDKTDVSLKDAELIVAIFNKGNKENNYILSMAIQLIFAAKYPQALKICQRYLARAEQRQSEMFFIRLSDNQTVTSAQMADLILNHTIRYYLTYEIERCLNRVLKEQGIDVVFDYLLKRYAHKKDLVINTRTLSGYEFVPQGDHSQLFDQAEGLKLSMYKKALEWYLDIDGEGGHLFYAKNMLEYLQPSQLFDRPLFDYYKFQIETFTTDGERLERLLDSLSIFHHKDEMLVQLIVDAFDFVNDFQDVSEEQYKRLRYECYSALTTMGVKSGTAGQPFQVDLDLKNLLESFMQRLPDSLPVKQFLKEVLKSVNADIDRGLDRENLTW
;
A
#
# COMPACT_ATOMS: atom_id res chain seq x y z
N MET A 1 2.71 -34.61 -36.15
CA MET A 1 2.99 -33.29 -35.54
C MET A 1 4.49 -32.95 -35.55
N LEU A 2 5.39 -33.73 -34.94
CA LEU A 2 6.85 -33.42 -34.98
C LEU A 2 7.44 -33.36 -36.40
N ALA A 3 7.07 -34.29 -37.29
CA ALA A 3 7.50 -34.26 -38.70
C ALA A 3 7.03 -33.00 -39.46
N PHE A 4 5.89 -32.42 -39.06
CA PHE A 4 5.41 -31.14 -39.59
C PHE A 4 6.27 -29.99 -39.07
N LEU A 5 6.61 -29.99 -37.77
CA LEU A 5 7.51 -28.97 -37.20
C LEU A 5 8.90 -28.99 -37.87
N THR A 6 9.43 -30.17 -38.20
CA THR A 6 10.71 -30.27 -38.94
C THR A 6 10.58 -29.75 -40.37
N SER A 7 9.52 -30.13 -41.11
CA SER A 7 9.38 -29.75 -42.52
C SER A 7 8.99 -28.28 -42.73
N GLN A 8 8.42 -27.64 -41.72
CA GLN A 8 8.04 -26.22 -41.71
C GLN A 8 9.01 -25.35 -40.90
N ALA A 9 10.16 -25.88 -40.50
CA ALA A 9 11.11 -25.17 -39.62
C ALA A 9 11.48 -23.77 -40.14
N ASP A 10 11.53 -23.57 -41.45
CA ASP A 10 11.88 -22.30 -42.08
C ASP A 10 10.74 -21.28 -42.13
N THR A 11 9.48 -21.70 -42.00
CA THR A 11 8.31 -20.83 -42.11
C THR A 11 7.87 -20.21 -40.78
N PHE A 12 8.33 -20.75 -39.66
CA PHE A 12 8.04 -20.23 -38.32
C PHE A 12 8.74 -18.90 -38.06
N ASN A 13 7.98 -17.93 -37.53
CA ASN A 13 8.52 -16.65 -37.09
C ASN A 13 9.28 -16.79 -35.76
N LEU A 14 9.89 -15.70 -35.28
CA LEU A 14 10.70 -15.68 -34.06
C LEU A 14 9.94 -16.16 -32.80
N LEU A 15 8.67 -15.79 -32.66
CA LEU A 15 7.83 -16.16 -31.53
C LEU A 15 7.39 -17.62 -31.63
N ASP A 16 6.99 -18.07 -32.82
CA ASP A 16 6.63 -19.46 -33.07
C ASP A 16 7.79 -20.40 -32.73
N ARG A 17 9.01 -20.07 -33.19
CA ARG A 17 10.23 -20.83 -32.91
C ARG A 17 10.50 -20.93 -31.41
N LYS A 18 10.39 -19.80 -30.70
CA LYS A 18 10.58 -19.75 -29.25
C LYS A 18 9.58 -20.66 -28.53
N GLU A 19 8.30 -20.53 -28.85
CA GLU A 19 7.23 -21.33 -28.21
C GLU A 19 7.38 -22.83 -28.50
N ILE A 20 7.72 -23.20 -29.74
CA ILE A 20 7.96 -24.60 -30.11
C ILE A 20 9.10 -25.17 -29.27
N LEU A 21 10.25 -24.48 -29.20
CA LEU A 21 11.41 -24.96 -28.45
C LEU A 21 11.12 -25.07 -26.95
N GLU A 22 10.38 -24.10 -26.38
CA GLU A 22 9.98 -24.15 -24.97
C GLU A 22 9.09 -25.36 -24.67
N LYS A 23 8.08 -25.63 -25.51
CA LYS A 23 7.21 -26.80 -25.37
C LYS A 23 7.99 -28.11 -25.50
N LEU A 24 8.85 -28.20 -26.51
CA LEU A 24 9.68 -29.40 -26.76
C LEU A 24 10.63 -29.70 -25.59
N TYR A 25 11.18 -28.67 -24.95
CA TYR A 25 12.00 -28.84 -23.75
C TYR A 25 11.22 -29.51 -22.62
N TRP A 26 10.00 -29.03 -22.32
CA TRP A 26 9.17 -29.62 -21.25
C TRP A 26 8.73 -31.05 -21.55
N PHE A 27 8.44 -31.37 -22.81
CA PHE A 27 8.17 -32.76 -23.21
C PHE A 27 9.33 -33.70 -22.87
N VAL A 28 10.58 -33.28 -23.11
CA VAL A 28 11.76 -34.07 -22.71
C VAL A 28 11.85 -34.18 -21.18
N LYS A 29 11.65 -33.08 -20.44
CA LYS A 29 11.73 -33.08 -18.98
C LYS A 29 10.63 -33.90 -18.29
N TRP A 30 9.44 -34.01 -18.90
CA TRP A 30 8.35 -34.84 -18.40
C TRP A 30 8.49 -36.34 -18.73
N GLY A 31 9.65 -36.77 -19.23
CA GLY A 31 9.95 -38.19 -19.44
C GLY A 31 9.45 -38.75 -20.77
N ALA A 32 9.53 -37.95 -21.84
CA ALA A 32 9.29 -38.46 -23.19
C ALA A 32 10.13 -39.72 -23.49
N SER A 33 9.56 -40.66 -24.26
CA SER A 33 10.24 -41.90 -24.62
C SER A 33 11.50 -41.63 -25.47
N PRO A 34 12.54 -42.49 -25.43
CA PRO A 34 13.78 -42.27 -26.19
C PRO A 34 13.57 -42.09 -27.70
N ALA A 35 12.59 -42.80 -28.28
CA ALA A 35 12.22 -42.66 -29.69
C ALA A 35 11.64 -41.27 -29.99
N LEU A 36 10.86 -40.71 -29.07
CA LEU A 36 10.30 -39.36 -29.18
C LEU A 36 11.38 -38.31 -28.97
N VAL A 37 12.28 -38.49 -27.99
CA VAL A 37 13.43 -37.59 -27.75
C VAL A 37 14.27 -37.44 -29.01
N LYS A 38 14.59 -38.54 -29.71
CA LYS A 38 15.35 -38.48 -30.98
C LYS A 38 14.63 -37.66 -32.07
N GLN A 39 13.30 -37.73 -32.14
CA GLN A 39 12.52 -36.91 -33.07
C GLN A 39 12.49 -35.43 -32.65
N ILE A 40 12.39 -35.18 -31.34
CA ILE A 40 12.47 -33.82 -30.78
C ILE A 40 13.83 -33.20 -31.10
N ASP A 41 14.93 -33.93 -30.96
CA ASP A 41 16.27 -33.46 -31.30
C ASP A 41 16.39 -33.10 -32.79
N GLY A 42 15.78 -33.90 -33.67
CA GLY A 42 15.69 -33.56 -35.10
C GLY A 42 14.92 -32.25 -35.38
N VAL A 43 13.89 -31.95 -34.60
CA VAL A 43 13.18 -30.65 -34.68
C VAL A 43 14.06 -29.53 -34.11
N LYS A 44 14.75 -29.74 -32.99
CA LYS A 44 15.66 -28.74 -32.39
C LYS A 44 16.80 -28.36 -33.34
N GLU A 45 17.40 -29.33 -34.01
CA GLU A 45 18.44 -29.07 -35.02
C GLU A 45 17.90 -28.29 -36.21
N ALA A 46 16.69 -28.59 -36.69
CA ALA A 46 16.04 -27.84 -37.76
C ALA A 46 15.70 -26.38 -37.35
N LEU A 47 15.43 -26.16 -36.06
CA LEU A 47 15.14 -24.85 -35.47
C LEU A 47 16.36 -24.16 -34.85
N LYS A 48 17.57 -24.65 -35.15
CA LYS A 48 18.82 -24.07 -34.62
C LYS A 48 18.95 -22.60 -35.04
N PRO A 49 19.41 -21.70 -34.15
CA PRO A 49 19.52 -20.28 -34.47
C PRO A 49 20.42 -20.04 -35.68
N LYS A 50 19.90 -19.28 -36.64
CA LYS A 50 20.65 -18.92 -37.86
C LYS A 50 21.34 -17.57 -37.79
N ASN A 51 20.86 -16.69 -36.91
CA ASN A 51 21.35 -15.34 -36.72
C ASN A 51 21.33 -14.98 -35.24
N LEU A 52 21.87 -13.80 -34.92
CA LEU A 52 21.97 -13.34 -33.54
C LEU A 52 20.60 -13.06 -32.91
N VAL A 53 19.61 -12.59 -33.66
CA VAL A 53 18.23 -12.38 -33.18
C VAL A 53 17.61 -13.69 -32.67
N GLU A 54 17.77 -14.78 -33.43
CA GLU A 54 17.29 -16.11 -33.02
C GLU A 54 18.07 -16.66 -31.83
N ARG A 55 19.39 -16.42 -31.76
CA ARG A 55 20.22 -16.80 -30.59
C ARG A 55 19.74 -16.09 -29.33
N LEU A 56 19.48 -14.78 -29.40
CA LEU A 56 18.93 -13.98 -28.31
C LEU A 56 17.53 -14.47 -27.90
N SER A 57 16.68 -14.84 -28.86
CA SER A 57 15.36 -15.39 -28.57
C SER A 57 15.39 -16.68 -27.76
N GLN A 58 16.33 -17.57 -28.07
CA GLN A 58 16.57 -18.77 -27.26
C GLN A 58 17.17 -18.45 -25.89
N LEU A 59 18.13 -17.53 -25.82
CA LEU A 59 18.73 -17.08 -24.56
C LEU A 59 17.69 -16.51 -23.59
N PHE A 60 16.69 -15.80 -24.09
CA PHE A 60 15.61 -15.22 -23.28
C PHE A 60 14.36 -16.12 -23.22
N SER A 61 14.51 -17.40 -23.55
CA SER A 61 13.46 -18.41 -23.39
C SER A 61 13.41 -18.92 -21.95
N LYS A 62 12.20 -19.22 -21.48
CA LYS A 62 11.95 -19.60 -20.08
C LYS A 62 12.37 -21.04 -19.79
N ALA A 63 12.38 -21.90 -20.80
CA ALA A 63 12.42 -23.35 -20.62
C ALA A 63 13.70 -23.87 -19.97
N GLU A 64 14.88 -23.56 -20.51
CA GLU A 64 16.15 -24.07 -19.98
C GLU A 64 16.59 -23.37 -18.68
N ILE A 65 16.21 -22.09 -18.53
CA ILE A 65 16.68 -21.22 -17.46
C ILE A 65 15.80 -21.33 -16.20
N SER A 66 14.49 -21.62 -16.34
CA SER A 66 13.55 -21.65 -15.20
C SER A 66 13.75 -22.80 -14.21
N ILE A 67 14.53 -23.82 -14.55
CA ILE A 67 14.88 -24.92 -13.63
C ILE A 67 16.11 -24.56 -12.78
N LEU A 68 16.83 -23.50 -13.13
CA LEU A 68 17.98 -23.01 -12.37
C LEU A 68 17.52 -22.05 -11.27
N ASP A 69 18.24 -22.05 -10.15
CA ASP A 69 18.16 -20.98 -9.16
C ASP A 69 18.81 -19.69 -9.70
N MET A 70 18.39 -18.53 -9.16
CA MET A 70 18.79 -17.21 -9.68
C MET A 70 20.30 -17.01 -9.85
N PRO A 71 21.18 -17.42 -8.91
CA PRO A 71 22.63 -17.29 -9.10
C PRO A 71 23.16 -18.02 -10.35
N ASN A 72 22.62 -19.20 -10.64
CA ASN A 72 23.01 -19.97 -11.82
C ASN A 72 22.42 -19.37 -13.11
N VAL A 73 21.25 -18.74 -13.04
CA VAL A 73 20.71 -17.95 -14.17
C VAL A 73 21.61 -16.77 -14.49
N GLU A 74 22.00 -15.99 -13.49
CA GLU A 74 22.85 -14.80 -13.69
C GLU A 74 24.20 -15.18 -14.29
N LYS A 75 24.83 -16.24 -13.77
CA LYS A 75 26.08 -16.76 -14.33
C LYS A 75 25.91 -17.21 -15.78
N TYR A 76 24.88 -18.01 -16.08
CA TYR A 76 24.62 -18.49 -17.44
C TYR A 76 24.43 -17.33 -18.43
N VAL A 77 23.61 -16.34 -18.07
CA VAL A 77 23.37 -15.17 -18.92
C VAL A 77 24.64 -14.34 -19.10
N ALA A 78 25.46 -14.19 -18.06
CA ALA A 78 26.73 -13.49 -18.14
C ALA A 78 27.73 -14.17 -19.08
N ASP A 79 27.88 -15.49 -18.97
CA ASP A 79 28.76 -16.29 -19.83
C ASP A 79 28.32 -16.18 -21.31
N ARG A 80 27.01 -16.23 -21.57
CA ARG A 80 26.45 -16.06 -22.93
C ARG A 80 26.61 -14.65 -23.47
N CYS A 81 26.51 -13.63 -22.61
CA CYS A 81 26.76 -12.26 -22.98
C CYS A 81 28.21 -12.06 -23.44
N GLU A 82 29.17 -12.63 -22.71
CA GLU A 82 30.59 -12.61 -23.08
C GLU A 82 30.86 -13.31 -24.41
N GLU A 83 30.31 -14.50 -24.63
CA GLU A 83 30.42 -15.22 -25.92
C GLU A 83 29.88 -14.38 -27.10
N ILE A 84 28.75 -13.71 -26.90
CA ILE A 84 28.14 -12.86 -27.93
C ILE A 84 29.02 -11.64 -28.22
N VAL A 85 29.50 -10.95 -27.19
CA VAL A 85 30.37 -9.78 -27.34
C VAL A 85 31.71 -10.13 -28.02
N GLN A 86 32.24 -11.32 -27.79
CA GLN A 86 33.44 -11.79 -28.49
C GLN A 86 33.22 -12.09 -30.00
N THR A 87 31.97 -12.24 -30.43
CA THR A 87 31.62 -12.71 -31.78
C THR A 87 30.76 -11.74 -32.60
N ALA A 88 30.26 -10.67 -31.99
CA ALA A 88 29.48 -9.62 -32.63
C ALA A 88 30.00 -8.24 -32.21
N ASP A 89 30.06 -7.32 -33.17
CA ASP A 89 30.35 -5.91 -32.89
C ASP A 89 29.14 -5.20 -32.25
N GLU A 90 29.37 -3.97 -31.80
CA GLU A 90 28.40 -3.18 -31.05
C GLU A 90 27.13 -2.89 -31.86
N GLU A 91 27.27 -2.61 -33.16
CA GLU A 91 26.15 -2.28 -34.03
C GLU A 91 25.28 -3.50 -34.32
N LEU A 92 25.90 -4.64 -34.67
CA LEU A 92 25.20 -5.88 -34.95
C LEU A 92 24.44 -6.38 -33.72
N LEU A 93 25.03 -6.30 -32.53
CA LEU A 93 24.35 -6.68 -31.29
C LEU A 93 23.18 -5.74 -31.01
N ALA A 94 23.36 -4.43 -31.16
CA ALA A 94 22.30 -3.45 -30.92
C ALA A 94 21.10 -3.66 -31.86
N ASP A 95 21.33 -3.76 -33.16
CA ASP A 95 20.29 -3.97 -34.16
C ASP A 95 19.57 -5.32 -33.92
N SER A 96 20.32 -6.36 -33.50
CA SER A 96 19.74 -7.67 -33.19
C SER A 96 18.87 -7.66 -31.93
N ILE A 97 19.26 -6.91 -30.89
CA ILE A 97 18.45 -6.74 -29.67
C ILE A 97 17.15 -6.00 -30.01
N ILE A 98 17.23 -4.93 -30.81
CA ILE A 98 16.04 -4.17 -31.22
C ILE A 98 15.07 -5.05 -32.01
N ALA A 99 15.58 -5.76 -33.02
CA ALA A 99 14.78 -6.68 -33.83
C ALA A 99 14.17 -7.82 -33.00
N TYR A 100 14.85 -8.25 -31.93
CA TYR A 100 14.32 -9.22 -30.98
C TYR A 100 13.17 -8.65 -30.13
N LEU A 101 13.32 -7.44 -29.59
CA LEU A 101 12.40 -6.82 -28.64
C LEU A 101 11.14 -6.26 -29.30
N GLU A 102 11.24 -5.73 -30.53
CA GLU A 102 10.14 -5.08 -31.24
C GLU A 102 8.85 -5.93 -31.37
N PRO A 103 8.91 -7.22 -31.76
CA PRO A 103 7.71 -8.05 -31.87
C PRO A 103 7.18 -8.57 -30.52
N GLN A 104 7.85 -8.30 -29.39
CA GLN A 104 7.48 -8.88 -28.11
C GLN A 104 6.27 -8.15 -27.49
N PRO A 105 5.19 -8.87 -27.13
CA PRO A 105 4.03 -8.26 -26.50
C PRO A 105 4.29 -7.86 -25.04
N TYR A 106 5.27 -8.48 -24.39
CA TYR A 106 5.65 -8.27 -22.98
C TYR A 106 7.17 -8.23 -22.83
N PRO A 107 7.71 -7.58 -21.79
CA PRO A 107 9.13 -7.61 -21.49
C PRO A 107 9.66 -9.06 -21.37
N PRO A 108 10.67 -9.45 -22.16
CA PRO A 108 11.15 -10.82 -22.14
C PRO A 108 11.77 -11.22 -20.80
N HIS A 109 11.56 -12.47 -20.40
CA HIS A 109 12.21 -13.05 -19.23
C HIS A 109 13.74 -12.99 -19.39
N TYR A 110 14.44 -12.61 -18.32
CA TYR A 110 15.90 -12.55 -18.24
C TYR A 110 16.60 -11.55 -19.17
N TYR A 111 15.90 -10.86 -20.07
CA TYR A 111 16.49 -9.76 -20.84
C TYR A 111 17.11 -8.69 -19.92
N TRP A 112 16.43 -8.38 -18.81
CA TRP A 112 16.97 -7.47 -17.79
C TRP A 112 18.31 -7.94 -17.23
N VAL A 113 18.53 -9.25 -17.05
CA VAL A 113 19.80 -9.78 -16.57
C VAL A 113 20.90 -9.58 -17.63
N PHE A 114 20.57 -9.83 -18.88
CA PHE A 114 21.51 -9.60 -20.00
C PHE A 114 21.86 -8.13 -20.15
N GLN A 115 20.86 -7.25 -20.11
CA GLN A 115 21.05 -5.81 -20.15
C GLN A 115 21.94 -5.36 -18.99
N ASN A 116 21.77 -5.91 -17.77
CA ASN A 116 22.64 -5.59 -16.63
C ASN A 116 24.10 -5.99 -16.90
N VAL A 117 24.34 -7.17 -17.45
CA VAL A 117 25.70 -7.61 -17.78
C VAL A 117 26.31 -6.69 -18.83
N LEU A 118 25.53 -6.32 -19.86
CA LEU A 118 25.96 -5.40 -20.90
C LEU A 118 26.33 -4.02 -20.33
N GLU A 119 25.43 -3.45 -19.51
CA GLU A 119 25.64 -2.19 -18.81
C GLU A 119 26.89 -2.24 -17.91
N MET A 120 27.11 -3.32 -17.15
CA MET A 120 28.20 -3.40 -16.18
C MET A 120 29.57 -3.70 -16.79
N LYS A 121 29.63 -4.59 -17.79
CA LYS A 121 30.90 -5.11 -18.32
C LYS A 121 31.28 -4.53 -19.69
N TYR A 122 30.31 -4.06 -20.47
CA TYR A 122 30.50 -3.69 -21.88
C TYR A 122 29.87 -2.31 -22.19
N PRO A 123 30.40 -1.23 -21.58
CA PRO A 123 29.79 0.10 -21.68
C PRO A 123 29.66 0.62 -23.12
N ASP A 124 30.62 0.35 -24.00
CA ASP A 124 30.54 0.82 -25.39
C ASP A 124 29.39 0.16 -26.17
N TYR A 125 29.18 -1.15 -25.97
CA TYR A 125 28.00 -1.86 -26.51
C TYR A 125 26.69 -1.28 -25.97
N ALA A 126 26.65 -0.95 -24.67
CA ALA A 126 25.47 -0.35 -24.06
C ALA A 126 25.19 1.07 -24.61
N LYS A 127 26.21 1.89 -24.91
CA LYS A 127 26.04 3.20 -25.56
C LYS A 127 25.43 3.08 -26.95
N VAL A 128 25.98 2.18 -27.77
CA VAL A 128 25.47 1.94 -29.13
C VAL A 128 24.03 1.42 -29.08
N LEU A 129 23.73 0.48 -28.17
CA LEU A 129 22.37 -0.01 -27.96
C LEU A 129 21.41 1.12 -27.58
N HIS A 130 21.80 1.98 -26.63
CA HIS A 130 21.01 3.13 -26.21
C HIS A 130 20.66 4.05 -27.39
N ASP A 131 21.68 4.46 -28.16
CA ASP A 131 21.50 5.40 -29.28
C ASP A 131 20.70 4.80 -30.42
N ARG A 132 20.88 3.51 -30.69
CA ARG A 132 20.11 2.77 -31.71
C ARG A 132 18.65 2.61 -31.27
N MET A 133 18.38 2.26 -30.02
CA MET A 133 17.01 2.16 -29.48
C MET A 133 16.28 3.50 -29.57
N PHE A 134 16.95 4.60 -29.21
CA PHE A 134 16.39 5.95 -29.28
C PHE A 134 15.96 6.32 -30.70
N LYS A 135 16.77 5.97 -31.70
CA LYS A 135 16.48 6.22 -33.12
C LYS A 135 15.39 5.29 -33.68
N ALA A 136 15.31 4.05 -33.20
CA ALA A 136 14.43 3.03 -33.76
C ALA A 136 12.97 3.20 -33.30
N SER A 137 12.72 3.33 -32.00
CA SER A 137 11.35 3.38 -31.47
C SER A 137 11.31 3.99 -30.08
N MET A 138 10.62 5.13 -29.93
CA MET A 138 10.40 5.76 -28.63
C MET A 138 9.61 4.89 -27.66
N LYS A 139 8.77 3.98 -28.15
CA LYS A 139 8.06 3.00 -27.32
C LYS A 139 9.03 2.02 -26.67
N LEU A 140 9.95 1.44 -27.45
CA LEU A 140 10.98 0.54 -26.92
C LEU A 140 11.96 1.29 -26.01
N TYR A 141 12.39 2.47 -26.47
CA TYR A 141 13.32 3.30 -25.72
C TYR A 141 12.75 3.73 -24.36
N GLY A 142 11.46 4.09 -24.29
CA GLY A 142 10.80 4.41 -23.01
C GLY A 142 10.73 3.25 -22.02
N MET A 143 10.80 2.00 -22.48
CA MET A 143 10.82 0.81 -21.61
C MET A 143 12.20 0.49 -21.07
N TYR A 144 13.26 0.65 -21.87
CA TYR A 144 14.60 0.13 -21.55
C TYR A 144 15.69 1.22 -21.43
N GLY A 145 15.52 2.33 -22.15
CA GLY A 145 16.54 3.37 -22.32
C GLY A 145 16.92 4.10 -21.04
N SER A 146 15.95 4.36 -20.14
CA SER A 146 16.23 5.04 -18.87
C SER A 146 17.20 4.27 -17.98
N ARG A 147 17.18 2.94 -18.04
CA ARG A 147 18.09 2.08 -17.26
C ARG A 147 19.52 2.20 -17.77
N ILE A 148 19.69 2.05 -19.09
CA ILE A 148 21.00 2.19 -19.74
C ILE A 148 21.56 3.59 -19.46
N LEU A 149 20.75 4.63 -19.66
CA LEU A 149 21.11 6.02 -19.41
C LEU A 149 21.54 6.23 -17.94
N GLY A 150 20.79 5.67 -16.99
CA GLY A 150 21.11 5.74 -15.57
C GLY A 150 22.41 5.00 -15.20
N SER A 151 22.77 3.93 -15.89
CA SER A 151 24.05 3.24 -15.66
C SER A 151 25.25 4.14 -15.98
N PHE A 152 25.19 4.94 -17.05
CA PHE A 152 26.27 5.86 -17.37
C PHE A 152 26.43 6.97 -16.34
N TYR A 153 25.33 7.44 -15.76
CA TYR A 153 25.38 8.46 -14.71
C TYR A 153 25.93 7.93 -13.38
N TYR A 154 25.37 6.80 -12.88
CA TYR A 154 25.62 6.34 -11.51
C TYR A 154 26.69 5.25 -11.39
N LEU A 155 26.91 4.43 -12.42
CA LEU A 155 27.88 3.33 -12.38
C LEU A 155 29.20 3.73 -13.05
N HIS A 156 29.12 4.30 -14.26
CA HIS A 156 30.32 4.64 -15.04
C HIS A 156 30.81 6.07 -14.83
N HIS A 157 30.01 6.91 -14.18
CA HIS A 157 30.28 8.34 -13.97
C HIS A 157 30.57 9.11 -15.28
N ASP A 158 30.01 8.67 -16.42
CA ASP A 158 30.12 9.32 -17.72
C ASP A 158 29.05 10.42 -17.85
N GLN A 159 29.36 11.55 -17.23
CA GLN A 159 28.49 12.73 -17.17
C GLN A 159 28.25 13.33 -18.56
N ASP A 160 29.26 13.33 -19.43
CA ASP A 160 29.16 13.93 -20.76
C ASP A 160 28.18 13.15 -21.64
N PHE A 161 28.29 11.82 -21.66
CA PHE A 161 27.31 10.98 -22.37
C PHE A 161 25.90 11.22 -21.80
N PHE A 162 25.73 11.14 -20.48
CA PHE A 162 24.44 11.31 -19.84
C PHE A 162 23.77 12.65 -20.20
N TRP A 163 24.47 13.77 -20.01
CA TRP A 163 23.90 15.10 -20.22
C TRP A 163 23.65 15.41 -21.70
N ASN A 164 24.43 14.85 -22.62
CA ASN A 164 24.17 14.94 -24.06
C ASN A 164 22.85 14.24 -24.42
N GLN A 165 22.60 13.05 -23.87
CA GLN A 165 21.36 12.30 -24.12
C GLN A 165 20.15 12.97 -23.44
N VAL A 166 20.30 13.47 -22.20
CA VAL A 166 19.27 14.28 -21.54
C VAL A 166 18.91 15.49 -22.39
N SER A 167 19.90 16.19 -22.94
CA SER A 167 19.66 17.35 -23.81
C SER A 167 18.91 16.97 -25.10
N ALA A 168 19.22 15.81 -25.69
CA ALA A 168 18.50 15.30 -26.85
C ALA A 168 17.04 14.97 -26.51
N LEU A 169 16.79 14.32 -25.36
CA LEU A 169 15.45 14.00 -24.88
C LEU A 169 14.63 15.26 -24.56
N GLN A 170 15.23 16.26 -23.93
CA GLN A 170 14.55 17.53 -23.63
C GLN A 170 14.09 18.26 -24.89
N ARG A 171 14.82 18.16 -26.01
CA ARG A 171 14.44 18.76 -27.30
C ARG A 171 13.19 18.14 -27.92
N LEU A 172 12.88 16.88 -27.60
CA LEU A 172 11.65 16.23 -28.08
C LEU A 172 10.40 16.86 -27.45
N ASN A 173 10.52 17.38 -26.24
CA ASN A 173 9.44 18.02 -25.49
C ASN A 173 8.14 17.17 -25.41
N THR A 174 8.28 15.86 -25.19
CA THR A 174 7.16 14.94 -25.00
C THR A 174 7.14 14.36 -23.58
N ALA A 175 5.98 13.84 -23.16
CA ALA A 175 5.83 13.20 -21.85
C ALA A 175 6.72 11.96 -21.72
N GLU A 176 6.85 11.16 -22.77
CA GLU A 176 7.62 9.92 -22.79
C GLU A 176 9.12 10.18 -22.62
N ALA A 177 9.64 11.24 -23.26
CA ALA A 177 11.03 11.65 -23.11
C ALA A 177 11.30 12.12 -21.67
N ASP A 178 10.42 12.95 -21.11
CA ASP A 178 10.50 13.39 -19.72
C ASP A 178 10.39 12.23 -18.73
N ASN A 179 9.50 11.27 -18.97
CA ASN A 179 9.38 10.06 -18.15
C ASN A 179 10.63 9.18 -18.20
N THR A 180 11.28 9.10 -19.37
CA THR A 180 12.55 8.37 -19.51
C THR A 180 13.63 9.00 -18.65
N ILE A 181 13.75 10.34 -18.69
CA ILE A 181 14.67 11.10 -17.83
C ILE A 181 14.33 10.87 -16.35
N LEU A 182 13.07 11.07 -15.94
CA LEU A 182 12.66 10.93 -14.55
C LEU A 182 12.85 9.51 -14.01
N THR A 183 12.71 8.49 -14.84
CA THR A 183 12.87 7.08 -14.44
C THR A 183 14.30 6.76 -14.02
N VAL A 184 15.31 7.48 -14.52
CA VAL A 184 16.70 7.41 -14.04
C VAL A 184 16.78 7.66 -12.52
N TYR A 185 15.91 8.54 -12.02
CA TYR A 185 15.86 9.02 -10.64
C TYR A 185 14.81 8.31 -9.78
N ALA A 186 13.70 7.84 -10.36
CA ALA A 186 12.52 7.36 -9.64
C ALA A 186 12.76 6.19 -8.65
N GLN A 187 13.82 5.41 -8.85
CA GLN A 187 14.15 4.27 -7.97
C GLN A 187 15.31 4.58 -7.00
N ARG A 188 15.82 5.81 -7.01
CA ARG A 188 16.96 6.18 -6.19
C ARG A 188 16.53 6.47 -4.77
N VAL A 189 17.31 5.94 -3.83
CA VAL A 189 17.12 6.18 -2.40
C VAL A 189 18.15 7.25 -2.00
N PRO A 190 17.70 8.38 -1.42
CA PRO A 190 18.57 9.36 -0.77
C PRO A 190 19.59 8.68 0.16
N ASP A 191 20.80 9.25 0.28
CA ASP A 191 21.93 8.72 1.06
C ASP A 191 22.62 7.46 0.50
N LYS A 192 22.00 6.76 -0.46
CA LYS A 192 22.65 5.70 -1.25
C LYS A 192 23.06 6.15 -2.65
N THR A 193 22.55 7.30 -3.08
CA THR A 193 22.75 7.83 -4.43
C THR A 193 23.04 9.32 -4.33
N ASP A 194 24.14 9.76 -4.93
CA ASP A 194 24.47 11.18 -5.02
C ASP A 194 23.53 11.87 -6.02
N VAL A 195 22.83 12.91 -5.55
CA VAL A 195 21.96 13.75 -6.37
C VAL A 195 22.49 15.17 -6.32
N SER A 196 22.88 15.70 -7.48
CA SER A 196 23.45 17.04 -7.62
C SER A 196 22.36 18.11 -7.73
N LEU A 197 22.76 19.38 -7.56
CA LEU A 197 21.86 20.51 -7.80
C LEU A 197 21.34 20.53 -9.26
N LYS A 198 22.18 20.15 -10.22
CA LYS A 198 21.82 20.08 -11.65
C LYS A 198 20.75 19.02 -11.92
N ASP A 199 20.78 17.90 -11.19
CA ASP A 199 19.71 16.89 -11.24
C ASP A 199 18.39 17.44 -10.71
N ALA A 200 18.45 18.15 -9.58
CA ALA A 200 17.26 18.79 -9.01
C ALA A 200 16.68 19.83 -9.96
N GLU A 201 17.51 20.66 -10.58
CA GLU A 201 17.08 21.62 -11.61
C GLU A 201 16.36 20.94 -12.78
N LEU A 202 16.87 19.79 -13.23
CA LEU A 202 16.23 18.99 -14.29
C LEU A 202 14.86 18.46 -13.87
N ILE A 203 14.76 17.84 -12.68
CA ILE A 203 13.49 17.33 -12.13
C ILE A 203 12.48 18.48 -11.99
N VAL A 204 12.93 19.63 -11.48
CA VAL A 204 12.10 20.83 -11.31
C VAL A 204 11.67 21.42 -12.66
N ALA A 205 12.54 21.43 -13.66
CA ALA A 205 12.21 21.88 -15.01
C ALA A 205 11.10 21.01 -15.61
N ILE A 206 11.19 19.68 -15.48
CA ILE A 206 10.15 18.76 -15.93
C ILE A 206 8.85 18.96 -15.14
N PHE A 207 8.92 19.10 -13.80
CA PHE A 207 7.76 19.41 -12.97
C PHE A 207 7.02 20.67 -13.45
N ASN A 208 7.75 21.73 -13.78
CA ASN A 208 7.20 23.02 -14.19
C ASN A 208 6.52 23.00 -15.57
N LYS A 209 6.79 21.99 -16.43
CA LYS A 209 6.04 21.80 -17.68
C LYS A 209 4.55 21.50 -17.44
N GLY A 210 4.21 20.96 -16.26
CA GLY A 210 2.81 20.74 -15.87
C GLY A 210 2.11 19.58 -16.58
N ASN A 211 2.84 18.71 -17.26
CA ASN A 211 2.25 17.57 -17.96
C ASN A 211 1.82 16.46 -16.96
N LYS A 212 0.54 16.10 -17.00
CA LYS A 212 -0.07 15.12 -16.09
C LYS A 212 0.47 13.70 -16.29
N GLU A 213 0.85 13.34 -17.50
CA GLU A 213 1.38 12.01 -17.83
C GLU A 213 2.72 11.72 -17.13
N ASN A 214 3.41 12.76 -16.66
CA ASN A 214 4.64 12.60 -15.90
C ASN A 214 4.41 12.37 -14.41
N ASN A 215 3.24 12.72 -13.86
CA ASN A 215 3.04 12.82 -12.42
C ASN A 215 3.32 11.51 -11.67
N TYR A 216 3.02 10.35 -12.25
CA TYR A 216 3.31 9.07 -11.61
C TYR A 216 4.83 8.86 -11.41
N ILE A 217 5.66 9.05 -12.44
CA ILE A 217 7.11 8.90 -12.29
C ILE A 217 7.68 10.05 -11.45
N LEU A 218 7.16 11.26 -11.63
CA LEU A 218 7.53 12.44 -10.87
C LEU A 218 7.31 12.25 -9.37
N SER A 219 6.23 11.57 -8.95
CA SER A 219 5.95 11.26 -7.54
C SER A 219 7.14 10.61 -6.85
N MET A 220 7.86 9.76 -7.56
CA MET A 220 8.97 9.00 -7.01
C MET A 220 10.29 9.79 -7.02
N ALA A 221 10.48 10.65 -8.02
CA ALA A 221 11.72 11.40 -8.21
C ALA A 221 11.74 12.76 -7.48
N ILE A 222 10.59 13.43 -7.36
CA ILE A 222 10.55 14.85 -6.93
C ILE A 222 11.06 15.07 -5.51
N GLN A 223 10.91 14.09 -4.62
CA GLN A 223 11.44 14.19 -3.25
C GLN A 223 12.98 14.26 -3.20
N LEU A 224 13.69 13.81 -4.23
CA LEU A 224 15.16 13.84 -4.30
C LEU A 224 15.73 15.25 -4.29
N ILE A 225 14.93 16.27 -4.62
CA ILE A 225 15.37 17.66 -4.60
C ILE A 225 15.71 18.14 -3.17
N PHE A 226 15.21 17.46 -2.13
CA PHE A 226 15.65 17.67 -0.75
C PHE A 226 17.09 17.20 -0.54
N ALA A 227 17.46 16.01 -1.08
CA ALA A 227 18.80 15.45 -0.95
C ALA A 227 19.83 16.33 -1.68
N ALA A 228 19.46 16.89 -2.82
CA ALA A 228 20.26 17.88 -3.56
C ALA A 228 20.33 19.27 -2.90
N LYS A 229 19.66 19.48 -1.76
CA LYS A 229 19.56 20.77 -1.04
C LYS A 229 19.03 21.91 -1.93
N TYR A 230 18.07 21.62 -2.81
CA TYR A 230 17.51 22.63 -3.70
C TYR A 230 16.79 23.74 -2.88
N PRO A 231 17.09 25.04 -3.08
CA PRO A 231 16.63 26.12 -2.20
C PRO A 231 15.12 26.24 -1.99
N GLN A 232 14.30 25.72 -2.92
CA GLN A 232 12.83 25.74 -2.84
C GLN A 232 12.21 24.35 -2.79
N ALA A 233 12.96 23.34 -2.32
CA ALA A 233 12.52 21.95 -2.28
C ALA A 233 11.12 21.78 -1.66
N LEU A 234 10.92 22.34 -0.47
CA LEU A 234 9.63 22.28 0.23
C LEU A 234 8.50 22.87 -0.62
N LYS A 235 8.66 24.12 -1.09
CA LYS A 235 7.65 24.82 -1.90
C LYS A 235 7.28 24.05 -3.19
N ILE A 236 8.25 23.37 -3.80
CA ILE A 236 8.01 22.58 -5.00
C ILE A 236 7.23 21.32 -4.68
N CYS A 237 7.61 20.60 -3.63
CA CYS A 237 6.88 19.42 -3.15
C CYS A 237 5.45 19.76 -2.71
N GLN A 238 5.24 20.91 -2.05
CA GLN A 238 3.90 21.42 -1.72
C GLN A 238 3.05 21.65 -2.99
N ARG A 239 3.62 22.33 -4.00
CA ARG A 239 2.92 22.57 -5.28
C ARG A 239 2.62 21.26 -6.02
N TYR A 240 3.50 20.27 -5.90
CA TYR A 240 3.27 18.93 -6.44
C TYR A 240 2.12 18.22 -5.72
N LEU A 241 2.13 18.19 -4.39
CA LEU A 241 1.03 17.65 -3.59
C LEU A 241 -0.28 18.44 -3.77
N ALA A 242 -0.26 19.69 -4.24
CA ALA A 242 -1.47 20.44 -4.58
C ALA A 242 -2.10 20.03 -5.93
N ARG A 243 -1.38 19.29 -6.79
CA ARG A 243 -1.90 18.79 -8.07
C ARG A 243 -1.95 17.26 -8.19
N ALA A 244 -1.26 16.55 -7.31
CA ALA A 244 -1.19 15.10 -7.34
C ALA A 244 -2.53 14.44 -6.98
N GLU A 245 -2.79 13.29 -7.57
CA GLU A 245 -3.90 12.41 -7.20
C GLU A 245 -3.48 11.43 -6.08
N GLN A 246 -4.46 10.73 -5.50
CA GLN A 246 -4.27 9.80 -4.38
C GLN A 246 -3.09 8.82 -4.57
N ARG A 247 -3.09 8.06 -5.68
CA ARG A 247 -2.02 7.09 -5.99
C ARG A 247 -0.65 7.74 -6.17
N GLN A 248 -0.63 8.99 -6.62
CA GLN A 248 0.61 9.74 -6.83
C GLN A 248 1.13 10.30 -5.50
N SER A 249 0.25 10.66 -4.55
CA SER A 249 0.67 11.02 -3.20
C SER A 249 1.23 9.81 -2.44
N GLU A 250 0.61 8.64 -2.55
CA GLU A 250 1.11 7.40 -1.94
C GLU A 250 2.57 7.13 -2.35
N MET A 251 2.83 7.14 -3.66
CA MET A 251 4.18 6.92 -4.19
C MET A 251 5.18 7.99 -3.75
N PHE A 252 4.75 9.24 -3.63
CA PHE A 252 5.57 10.32 -3.08
C PHE A 252 5.95 10.06 -1.63
N PHE A 253 4.99 9.68 -0.77
CA PHE A 253 5.24 9.43 0.64
C PHE A 253 6.05 8.15 0.89
N ILE A 254 5.92 7.11 0.05
CA ILE A 254 6.86 5.96 0.06
C ILE A 254 8.30 6.48 -0.04
N ARG A 255 8.59 7.26 -1.09
CA ARG A 255 9.94 7.74 -1.34
C ARG A 255 10.40 8.80 -0.34
N LEU A 256 9.50 9.65 0.14
CA LEU A 256 9.80 10.65 1.16
C LEU A 256 10.14 10.00 2.50
N SER A 257 9.46 8.91 2.87
CA SER A 257 9.71 8.18 4.13
C SER A 257 11.12 7.59 4.20
N ASP A 258 11.67 7.19 3.04
CA ASP A 258 13.02 6.66 2.91
C ASP A 258 14.09 7.78 2.77
N ASN A 259 13.68 9.05 2.72
CA ASN A 259 14.58 10.19 2.59
C ASN A 259 14.98 10.77 3.96
N GLN A 260 16.20 10.50 4.41
CA GLN A 260 16.69 10.98 5.71
C GLN A 260 17.11 12.46 5.69
N THR A 261 17.27 13.06 4.50
CA THR A 261 17.63 14.47 4.35
C THR A 261 16.45 15.43 4.62
N VAL A 262 15.22 14.91 4.60
CA VAL A 262 14.02 15.69 4.92
C VAL A 262 13.95 15.90 6.43
N THR A 263 13.93 17.16 6.84
CA THR A 263 13.82 17.52 8.25
C THR A 263 12.42 17.23 8.78
N SER A 264 12.32 17.02 10.09
CA SER A 264 11.07 16.86 10.85
C SER A 264 10.03 17.95 10.55
N ALA A 265 10.48 19.20 10.47
CA ALA A 265 9.62 20.34 10.19
C ALA A 265 9.08 20.32 8.75
N GLN A 266 9.92 19.97 7.77
CA GLN A 266 9.50 19.84 6.37
C GLN A 266 8.53 18.67 6.18
N MET A 267 8.82 17.53 6.81
CA MET A 267 7.94 16.36 6.79
C MET A 267 6.56 16.70 7.36
N ALA A 268 6.52 17.35 8.52
CA ALA A 268 5.28 17.78 9.14
C ALA A 268 4.52 18.78 8.28
N ASP A 269 5.17 19.78 7.69
CA ASP A 269 4.49 20.72 6.81
C ASP A 269 3.84 20.01 5.61
N LEU A 270 4.58 19.12 4.92
CA LEU A 270 4.05 18.36 3.79
C LEU A 270 2.84 17.48 4.17
N ILE A 271 2.87 16.86 5.35
CA ILE A 271 1.76 15.99 5.80
C ILE A 271 0.59 16.84 6.28
N LEU A 272 0.83 17.64 7.33
CA LEU A 272 -0.22 18.29 8.10
C LEU A 272 -1.00 19.33 7.28
N ASN A 273 -0.35 19.94 6.28
CA ASN A 273 -0.94 21.01 5.47
C ASN A 273 -1.33 20.56 4.05
N HIS A 274 -0.72 19.52 3.50
CA HIS A 274 -0.89 19.16 2.08
C HIS A 274 -1.50 17.78 1.82
N THR A 275 -1.98 17.08 2.86
CA THR A 275 -2.60 15.75 2.69
C THR A 275 -4.05 15.62 3.13
N ILE A 276 -4.66 16.69 3.66
CA ILE A 276 -6.06 16.69 4.15
C ILE A 276 -7.07 16.21 3.09
N ARG A 277 -6.80 16.44 1.80
CA ARG A 277 -7.68 16.02 0.69
C ARG A 277 -7.52 14.56 0.25
N TYR A 278 -6.48 13.89 0.70
CA TYR A 278 -6.16 12.50 0.36
C TYR A 278 -6.69 11.57 1.44
N TYR A 279 -7.05 10.33 1.12
CA TYR A 279 -7.25 9.30 2.13
C TYR A 279 -5.97 9.13 2.96
N LEU A 280 -6.12 8.87 4.26
CA LEU A 280 -4.97 8.60 5.12
C LEU A 280 -4.51 7.16 4.88
N THR A 281 -3.66 6.96 3.87
CA THR A 281 -3.14 5.63 3.56
C THR A 281 -1.98 5.27 4.46
N TYR A 282 -1.58 3.99 4.41
CA TYR A 282 -0.40 3.46 5.10
C TYR A 282 0.86 4.32 4.86
N GLU A 283 1.09 4.75 3.62
CA GLU A 283 2.27 5.51 3.23
C GLU A 283 2.31 6.90 3.89
N ILE A 284 1.14 7.54 3.99
CA ILE A 284 1.00 8.84 4.66
C ILE A 284 1.07 8.66 6.19
N GLU A 285 0.41 7.63 6.72
CA GLU A 285 0.43 7.28 8.15
C GLU A 285 1.85 6.97 8.64
N ARG A 286 2.65 6.23 7.87
CA ARG A 286 4.06 5.95 8.19
C ARG A 286 4.87 7.24 8.36
N CYS A 287 4.60 8.27 7.55
CA CYS A 287 5.25 9.57 7.70
C CYS A 287 4.67 10.35 8.89
N LEU A 288 3.36 10.25 9.15
CA LEU A 288 2.68 10.87 10.29
C LEU A 288 3.15 10.32 11.64
N ASN A 289 3.49 9.02 11.70
CA ASN A 289 4.11 8.37 12.86
C ASN A 289 5.42 9.07 13.26
N ARG A 290 6.28 9.41 12.28
CA ARG A 290 7.50 10.19 12.52
C ARG A 290 7.17 11.59 13.07
N VAL A 291 6.15 12.25 12.52
CA VAL A 291 5.69 13.56 13.02
C VAL A 291 5.17 13.44 14.46
N LEU A 292 4.41 12.40 14.79
CA LEU A 292 3.93 12.15 16.15
C LEU A 292 5.09 12.02 17.13
N LYS A 293 6.10 11.23 16.77
CA LYS A 293 7.29 11.02 17.60
C LYS A 293 8.09 12.30 17.83
N GLU A 294 8.21 13.15 16.81
CA GLU A 294 9.09 14.32 16.84
C GLU A 294 8.38 15.61 17.32
N GLN A 295 7.07 15.75 17.07
CA GLN A 295 6.29 16.96 17.37
C GLN A 295 5.19 16.75 18.42
N GLY A 296 4.87 15.50 18.75
CA GLY A 296 3.96 15.17 19.85
C GLY A 296 2.48 15.11 19.46
N ILE A 297 1.69 14.77 20.48
CA ILE A 297 0.25 14.46 20.37
C ILE A 297 -0.55 15.64 19.82
N ASP A 298 -0.35 16.84 20.36
CA ASP A 298 -1.19 18.00 20.05
C ASP A 298 -1.18 18.33 18.56
N VAL A 299 0.01 18.33 17.94
CA VAL A 299 0.19 18.64 16.52
C VAL A 299 -0.52 17.63 15.62
N VAL A 300 -0.38 16.34 15.92
CA VAL A 300 -1.01 15.27 15.12
C VAL A 300 -2.52 15.23 15.36
N PHE A 301 -2.96 15.46 16.58
CA PHE A 301 -4.38 15.51 16.91
C PHE A 301 -5.08 16.66 16.19
N ASP A 302 -4.51 17.86 16.19
CA ASP A 302 -5.02 19.01 15.44
C ASP A 302 -5.15 18.71 13.95
N TYR A 303 -4.23 17.93 13.39
CA TYR A 303 -4.31 17.47 12.01
C TYR A 303 -5.47 16.49 11.78
N LEU A 304 -5.69 15.52 12.67
CA LEU A 304 -6.85 14.63 12.59
C LEU A 304 -8.16 15.42 12.69
N LEU A 305 -8.23 16.43 13.55
CA LEU A 305 -9.38 17.34 13.65
C LEU A 305 -9.64 18.10 12.35
N LYS A 306 -8.59 18.62 11.69
CA LYS A 306 -8.72 19.26 10.37
C LYS A 306 -9.26 18.29 9.31
N ARG A 307 -8.82 17.03 9.33
CA ARG A 307 -9.34 16.00 8.41
C ARG A 307 -10.79 15.64 8.70
N TYR A 308 -11.16 15.55 9.98
CA TYR A 308 -12.55 15.38 10.40
C TYR A 308 -13.44 16.54 9.91
N ALA A 309 -13.00 17.79 10.10
CA ALA A 309 -13.71 18.96 9.60
C ALA A 309 -13.88 18.92 8.07
N HIS A 310 -12.82 18.53 7.34
CA HIS A 310 -12.90 18.34 5.89
C HIS A 310 -13.92 17.27 5.48
N LYS A 311 -13.98 16.14 6.21
CA LYS A 311 -15.01 15.10 6.01
C LYS A 311 -16.41 15.64 6.26
N LYS A 312 -16.61 16.37 7.37
CA LYS A 312 -17.89 16.99 7.72
C LYS A 312 -18.37 17.91 6.60
N ASP A 313 -17.52 18.81 6.13
CA ASP A 313 -17.83 19.72 5.02
C ASP A 313 -18.18 18.96 3.74
N LEU A 314 -17.43 17.90 3.42
CA LEU A 314 -17.68 17.10 2.23
C LEU A 314 -19.04 16.38 2.29
N VAL A 315 -19.42 15.83 3.44
CA VAL A 315 -20.71 15.17 3.64
C VAL A 315 -21.86 16.17 3.54
N ILE A 316 -21.73 17.35 4.15
CA ILE A 316 -22.73 18.42 4.08
C ILE A 316 -22.96 18.85 2.62
N ASN A 317 -21.86 19.06 1.88
CA ASN A 317 -21.91 19.57 0.51
C ASN A 317 -22.40 18.52 -0.50
N THR A 318 -22.00 17.26 -0.34
CA THR A 318 -22.30 16.21 -1.33
C THR A 318 -23.51 15.35 -0.96
N ARG A 319 -23.97 15.42 0.30
CA ARG A 319 -25.00 14.55 0.88
C ARG A 319 -24.70 13.05 0.73
N THR A 320 -23.43 12.68 0.56
CA THR A 320 -22.99 11.27 0.52
C THR A 320 -22.07 10.95 1.69
N LEU A 321 -22.32 9.77 2.27
CA LEU A 321 -21.51 9.22 3.35
C LEU A 321 -20.26 8.49 2.80
N SER A 322 -20.27 8.09 1.52
CA SER A 322 -19.37 7.09 0.92
C SER A 322 -18.15 7.66 0.16
N GLY A 323 -17.84 8.95 0.31
CA GLY A 323 -16.77 9.60 -0.48
C GLY A 323 -15.37 9.49 0.14
N TYR A 324 -15.12 10.31 1.16
CA TYR A 324 -13.80 10.52 1.74
C TYR A 324 -13.64 9.78 3.08
N GLU A 325 -12.52 9.10 3.30
CA GLU A 325 -12.17 8.46 4.58
C GLU A 325 -11.02 9.25 5.22
N PHE A 326 -11.33 9.93 6.32
CA PHE A 326 -10.39 10.85 6.97
C PHE A 326 -9.39 10.09 7.85
N VAL A 327 -9.78 8.92 8.35
CA VAL A 327 -8.94 7.91 9.00
C VAL A 327 -9.27 6.53 8.40
N PRO A 328 -8.33 5.57 8.38
CA PRO A 328 -8.61 4.18 8.02
C PRO A 328 -9.73 3.58 8.86
N GLN A 329 -10.56 2.72 8.25
CA GLN A 329 -11.51 1.86 8.97
C GLN A 329 -10.79 0.57 9.41
N GLY A 330 -10.72 0.29 10.71
CA GLY A 330 -10.17 -0.97 11.22
C GLY A 330 -9.53 -0.85 12.60
N ASP A 331 -9.35 -2.01 13.24
CA ASP A 331 -8.99 -2.16 14.66
C ASP A 331 -7.61 -1.66 15.07
N HIS A 332 -6.74 -1.22 14.15
CA HIS A 332 -5.35 -0.86 14.50
C HIS A 332 -4.78 0.23 13.60
N SER A 333 -4.44 1.35 14.23
CA SER A 333 -3.56 2.35 13.64
C SER A 333 -2.08 1.99 13.82
N GLN A 334 -1.29 2.16 12.76
CA GLN A 334 0.19 2.09 12.83
C GLN A 334 0.82 3.45 13.13
N LEU A 335 0.01 4.47 13.43
CA LEU A 335 0.46 5.80 13.81
C LEU A 335 1.42 5.78 15.01
N PHE A 336 1.30 4.76 15.87
CA PHE A 336 2.03 4.68 17.13
C PHE A 336 3.20 3.70 17.14
N ASP A 337 3.54 3.04 16.02
CA ASP A 337 4.62 2.03 15.98
C ASP A 337 5.98 2.53 16.51
N GLN A 338 6.25 3.84 16.45
CA GLN A 338 7.48 4.43 16.99
C GLN A 338 7.24 5.31 18.23
N ALA A 339 6.01 5.30 18.75
CA ALA A 339 5.55 6.18 19.83
C ALA A 339 4.46 5.49 20.69
N GLU A 340 4.62 4.20 21.01
CA GLU A 340 3.60 3.40 21.71
C GLU A 340 3.16 4.03 23.04
N GLY A 341 4.09 4.63 23.79
CA GLY A 341 3.80 5.32 25.05
C GLY A 341 2.85 6.52 24.93
N LEU A 342 2.57 6.99 23.71
CA LEU A 342 1.64 8.10 23.44
C LEU A 342 0.20 7.62 23.18
N LYS A 343 -0.03 6.32 22.95
CA LYS A 343 -1.34 5.74 22.58
C LYS A 343 -2.45 6.17 23.54
N LEU A 344 -2.30 5.83 24.83
CA LEU A 344 -3.33 6.13 25.84
C LEU A 344 -3.58 7.62 25.98
N SER A 345 -2.53 8.45 25.93
CA SER A 345 -2.66 9.91 26.07
C SER A 345 -3.39 10.54 24.87
N MET A 346 -3.10 10.07 23.66
CA MET A 346 -3.81 10.47 22.44
C MET A 346 -5.29 10.03 22.50
N TYR A 347 -5.55 8.80 22.93
CA TYR A 347 -6.91 8.28 23.09
C TYR A 347 -7.73 9.10 24.10
N LYS A 348 -7.16 9.42 25.28
CA LYS A 348 -7.83 10.26 26.29
C LYS A 348 -8.23 11.62 25.74
N LYS A 349 -7.31 12.27 25.02
CA LYS A 349 -7.55 13.55 24.35
C LYS A 349 -8.66 13.45 23.29
N ALA A 350 -8.67 12.34 22.53
CA ALA A 350 -9.70 12.07 21.54
C ALA A 350 -11.08 11.86 22.20
N LEU A 351 -11.13 11.14 23.32
CA LEU A 351 -12.38 10.93 24.07
C LEU A 351 -12.90 12.26 24.63
N GLU A 352 -12.07 13.08 25.26
CA GLU A 352 -12.48 14.40 25.75
C GLU A 352 -13.09 15.27 24.63
N TRP A 353 -12.43 15.31 23.47
CA TRP A 353 -12.96 15.99 22.29
C TRP A 353 -14.31 15.40 21.81
N TYR A 354 -14.46 14.07 21.81
CA TYR A 354 -15.69 13.40 21.41
C TYR A 354 -16.85 13.72 22.36
N LEU A 355 -16.59 13.87 23.66
CA LEU A 355 -17.60 14.24 24.63
C LEU A 355 -18.07 15.69 24.45
N ASP A 356 -17.23 16.56 23.89
CA ASP A 356 -17.49 17.99 23.74
C ASP A 356 -18.00 18.42 22.35
N ILE A 357 -17.94 17.54 21.34
CA ILE A 357 -18.30 17.93 19.96
C ILE A 357 -19.80 18.20 19.80
N ASP A 358 -20.19 19.16 18.98
CA ASP A 358 -21.61 19.36 18.65
C ASP A 358 -22.20 18.15 17.89
N GLY A 359 -23.34 17.66 18.38
CA GLY A 359 -23.96 16.40 17.97
C GLY A 359 -24.89 16.50 16.75
N GLU A 360 -25.11 17.70 16.22
CA GLU A 360 -26.06 17.91 15.12
C GLU A 360 -25.57 17.29 13.79
N GLY A 361 -26.50 16.73 13.01
CA GLY A 361 -26.27 16.35 11.61
C GLY A 361 -25.67 14.97 11.33
N GLY A 362 -25.68 14.04 12.30
CA GLY A 362 -25.19 12.66 12.10
C GLY A 362 -23.67 12.53 11.98
N HIS A 363 -22.94 13.62 12.23
CA HIS A 363 -21.48 13.68 12.14
C HIS A 363 -20.76 13.03 13.34
N LEU A 364 -21.49 12.75 14.43
CA LEU A 364 -20.99 11.99 15.58
C LEU A 364 -20.50 10.59 15.17
N PHE A 365 -21.17 9.96 14.19
CA PHE A 365 -20.74 8.67 13.65
C PHE A 365 -19.28 8.72 13.16
N TYR A 366 -18.87 9.79 12.48
CA TYR A 366 -17.49 9.93 12.03
C TYR A 366 -16.52 10.23 13.17
N ALA A 367 -16.96 10.92 14.21
CA ALA A 367 -16.11 11.22 15.36
C ALA A 367 -15.75 9.93 16.11
N LYS A 368 -16.70 8.99 16.18
CA LYS A 368 -16.48 7.63 16.71
C LYS A 368 -15.45 6.83 15.92
N ASN A 369 -15.43 6.94 14.57
CA ASN A 369 -14.37 6.30 13.76
C ASN A 369 -12.97 6.79 14.14
N MET A 370 -12.83 8.04 14.61
CA MET A 370 -11.55 8.54 15.09
C MET A 370 -11.16 7.91 16.44
N LEU A 371 -12.12 7.65 17.33
CA LEU A 371 -11.87 6.94 18.57
C LEU A 371 -11.43 5.50 18.32
N GLU A 372 -12.12 4.80 17.43
CA GLU A 372 -11.78 3.43 17.02
C GLU A 372 -10.37 3.40 16.41
N TYR A 373 -10.06 4.32 15.50
CA TYR A 373 -8.72 4.45 14.92
C TYR A 373 -7.61 4.72 15.97
N LEU A 374 -7.91 5.52 17.00
CA LEU A 374 -6.95 5.89 18.05
C LEU A 374 -6.97 4.95 19.27
N GLN A 375 -7.74 3.87 19.22
CA GLN A 375 -7.88 2.92 20.31
C GLN A 375 -6.51 2.36 20.72
N PRO A 376 -6.15 2.36 22.01
CA PRO A 376 -4.81 1.96 22.43
C PRO A 376 -4.60 0.44 22.36
N SER A 377 -5.67 -0.34 22.53
CA SER A 377 -5.68 -1.81 22.52
C SER A 377 -7.07 -2.37 22.23
N GLN A 378 -7.14 -3.54 21.59
CA GLN A 378 -8.39 -4.30 21.40
C GLN A 378 -9.02 -4.76 22.72
N LEU A 379 -8.19 -5.04 23.73
CA LEU A 379 -8.63 -5.41 25.08
C LEU A 379 -8.89 -4.16 25.91
N PHE A 380 -9.84 -4.23 26.84
CA PHE A 380 -10.15 -3.13 27.73
C PHE A 380 -9.27 -3.23 28.99
N ASP A 381 -8.11 -2.61 28.92
CA ASP A 381 -7.08 -2.72 29.95
C ASP A 381 -7.40 -1.90 31.22
N ARG A 382 -6.61 -2.13 32.27
CA ARG A 382 -6.82 -1.47 33.56
C ARG A 382 -6.70 0.06 33.49
N PRO A 383 -5.70 0.66 32.81
CA PRO A 383 -5.64 2.10 32.60
C PRO A 383 -6.88 2.70 31.92
N LEU A 384 -7.47 2.02 30.93
CA LEU A 384 -8.73 2.43 30.31
C LEU A 384 -9.89 2.33 31.29
N PHE A 385 -10.00 1.22 32.02
CA PHE A 385 -11.05 1.02 33.03
C PHE A 385 -11.05 2.14 34.08
N ASP A 386 -9.90 2.42 34.68
CA ASP A 386 -9.79 3.45 35.72
C ASP A 386 -10.13 4.85 35.15
N TYR A 387 -9.77 5.12 33.89
CA TYR A 387 -10.09 6.40 33.23
C TYR A 387 -11.58 6.54 32.93
N TYR A 388 -12.19 5.54 32.30
CA TYR A 388 -13.62 5.58 32.00
C TYR A 388 -14.47 5.65 33.26
N LYS A 389 -14.11 4.89 34.30
CA LYS A 389 -14.80 4.93 35.59
C LYS A 389 -14.79 6.34 36.18
N PHE A 390 -13.63 6.99 36.19
CA PHE A 390 -13.51 8.38 36.62
C PHE A 390 -14.39 9.34 35.80
N GLN A 391 -14.48 9.16 34.48
CA GLN A 391 -15.32 9.98 33.62
C GLN A 391 -16.83 9.74 33.87
N ILE A 392 -17.26 8.50 34.06
CA ILE A 392 -18.65 8.15 34.42
C ILE A 392 -19.04 8.84 35.74
N GLU A 393 -18.18 8.75 36.75
CA GLU A 393 -18.37 9.39 38.06
C GLU A 393 -18.36 10.94 37.96
N THR A 394 -17.72 11.51 36.94
CA THR A 394 -17.66 12.96 36.71
C THR A 394 -18.92 13.48 35.99
N PHE A 395 -19.40 12.78 34.96
CA PHE A 395 -20.56 13.18 34.16
C PHE A 395 -21.88 12.64 34.68
N THR A 396 -21.91 12.31 35.96
CA THR A 396 -23.10 11.84 36.65
C THR A 396 -24.29 12.71 36.35
N THR A 397 -24.15 14.03 36.42
CA THR A 397 -25.24 15.02 36.20
C THR A 397 -25.45 15.47 34.75
N ASP A 398 -24.65 14.97 33.79
CA ASP A 398 -24.69 15.36 32.39
C ASP A 398 -25.03 14.15 31.52
N GLY A 399 -26.32 13.90 31.36
CA GLY A 399 -26.76 12.69 30.67
C GLY A 399 -26.46 12.67 29.17
N GLU A 400 -26.20 13.80 28.51
CA GLU A 400 -25.75 13.81 27.10
C GLU A 400 -24.29 13.36 27.00
N ARG A 401 -23.41 13.86 27.88
CA ARG A 401 -22.02 13.39 27.94
C ARG A 401 -21.92 11.94 28.40
N LEU A 402 -22.77 11.53 29.34
CA LEU A 402 -22.85 10.13 29.76
C LEU A 402 -23.30 9.22 28.61
N GLU A 403 -24.30 9.63 27.83
CA GLU A 403 -24.74 8.90 26.62
C GLU A 403 -23.58 8.71 25.63
N ARG A 404 -22.83 9.78 25.34
CA ARG A 404 -21.64 9.72 24.45
C ARG A 404 -20.52 8.85 25.03
N LEU A 405 -20.30 8.93 26.34
CA LEU A 405 -19.29 8.11 27.00
C LEU A 405 -19.62 6.62 26.87
N LEU A 406 -20.89 6.25 27.03
CA LEU A 406 -21.36 4.88 26.85
C LEU A 406 -21.32 4.44 25.39
N ASP A 407 -21.75 5.28 24.45
CA ASP A 407 -21.63 5.00 23.02
C ASP A 407 -20.16 4.71 22.63
N SER A 408 -19.21 5.46 23.19
CA SER A 408 -17.78 5.23 22.92
C SER A 408 -17.28 3.85 23.37
N LEU A 409 -17.90 3.21 24.37
CA LEU A 409 -17.49 1.87 24.81
C LEU A 409 -17.80 0.78 23.78
N SER A 410 -18.72 1.03 22.85
CA SER A 410 -19.06 0.06 21.81
C SER A 410 -17.99 -0.10 20.73
N ILE A 411 -16.95 0.75 20.68
CA ILE A 411 -15.79 0.55 19.79
C ILE A 411 -14.93 -0.66 20.22
N PHE A 412 -15.02 -1.08 21.50
CA PHE A 412 -14.24 -2.19 22.01
C PHE A 412 -14.91 -3.52 21.65
N HIS A 413 -14.65 -4.03 20.44
CA HIS A 413 -15.31 -5.24 19.94
C HIS A 413 -15.05 -6.50 20.78
N HIS A 414 -13.88 -6.62 21.42
CA HIS A 414 -13.59 -7.71 22.37
C HIS A 414 -14.18 -7.40 23.76
N LYS A 415 -15.07 -8.26 24.23
CA LYS A 415 -15.71 -8.12 25.55
C LYS A 415 -14.96 -8.93 26.59
N ASP A 416 -14.50 -8.24 27.63
CA ASP A 416 -13.86 -8.84 28.80
C ASP A 416 -14.61 -8.47 30.08
N GLU A 417 -14.20 -9.07 31.20
CA GLU A 417 -14.83 -8.86 32.51
C GLU A 417 -14.74 -7.40 32.98
N MET A 418 -13.66 -6.67 32.64
CA MET A 418 -13.50 -5.27 33.05
C MET A 418 -14.48 -4.37 32.31
N LEU A 419 -14.64 -4.55 31.00
CA LEU A 419 -15.61 -3.80 30.21
C LEU A 419 -17.05 -4.10 30.65
N VAL A 420 -17.38 -5.38 30.89
CA VAL A 420 -18.70 -5.77 31.41
C VAL A 420 -18.95 -5.13 32.78
N GLN A 421 -17.98 -5.18 33.69
CA GLN A 421 -18.08 -4.53 35.01
C GLN A 421 -18.33 -3.03 34.87
N LEU A 422 -17.59 -2.35 33.99
CA LEU A 422 -17.74 -0.91 33.79
C LEU A 422 -19.14 -0.53 33.26
N ILE A 423 -19.68 -1.31 32.31
CA ILE A 423 -21.01 -1.07 31.76
C ILE A 423 -22.09 -1.34 32.81
N VAL A 424 -21.87 -2.34 33.68
CA VAL A 424 -22.72 -2.62 34.82
C VAL A 424 -22.70 -1.47 35.83
N ASP A 425 -21.52 -1.00 36.21
CA ASP A 425 -21.34 0.15 37.12
C ASP A 425 -22.05 1.38 36.56
N ALA A 426 -21.94 1.62 35.24
CA ALA A 426 -22.66 2.70 34.59
C ALA A 426 -24.17 2.51 34.58
N PHE A 427 -24.67 1.29 34.35
CA PHE A 427 -26.11 1.02 34.35
C PHE A 427 -26.72 1.13 35.74
N ASP A 428 -26.02 0.70 36.79
CA ASP A 428 -26.43 0.95 38.19
C ASP A 428 -26.51 2.46 38.44
N PHE A 429 -25.51 3.22 38.00
CA PHE A 429 -25.53 4.67 38.12
C PHE A 429 -26.74 5.31 37.42
N VAL A 430 -27.09 4.85 36.21
CA VAL A 430 -28.27 5.32 35.45
C VAL A 430 -29.58 5.00 36.18
N ASN A 431 -29.68 3.87 36.88
CA ASN A 431 -30.87 3.52 37.67
C ASN A 431 -31.03 4.37 38.93
N ASP A 432 -29.92 4.79 39.53
CA ASP A 432 -29.91 5.63 40.73
C ASP A 432 -30.09 7.13 40.40
N PHE A 433 -30.13 7.48 39.12
CA PHE A 433 -30.23 8.86 38.67
C PHE A 433 -31.65 9.41 38.79
N GLN A 434 -31.90 10.20 39.85
CA GLN A 434 -33.24 10.63 40.24
C GLN A 434 -33.90 11.64 39.27
N ASP A 435 -33.12 12.29 38.40
CA ASP A 435 -33.57 13.41 37.56
C ASP A 435 -33.53 13.11 36.03
N VAL A 436 -33.44 11.85 35.58
CA VAL A 436 -33.49 11.53 34.13
C VAL A 436 -34.92 11.59 33.61
N SER A 437 -35.12 12.21 32.44
CA SER A 437 -36.35 11.99 31.67
C SER A 437 -36.48 10.54 31.20
N GLU A 438 -37.71 10.04 31.02
CA GLU A 438 -37.93 8.66 30.53
C GLU A 438 -37.25 8.42 29.16
N GLU A 439 -37.21 9.43 28.29
CA GLU A 439 -36.54 9.34 26.99
C GLU A 439 -35.02 9.19 27.12
N GLN A 440 -34.39 9.98 27.98
CA GLN A 440 -32.95 9.93 28.18
C GLN A 440 -32.54 8.65 28.91
N TYR A 441 -33.35 8.14 29.85
CA TYR A 441 -33.14 6.82 30.44
C TYR A 441 -33.16 5.71 29.39
N LYS A 442 -34.10 5.76 28.44
CA LYS A 442 -34.16 4.79 27.32
C LYS A 442 -32.91 4.84 26.44
N ARG A 443 -32.37 6.04 26.15
CA ARG A 443 -31.14 6.22 25.37
C ARG A 443 -29.93 5.66 26.12
N LEU A 444 -29.73 6.04 27.38
CA LEU A 444 -28.62 5.54 28.20
C LEU A 444 -28.65 4.02 28.34
N ARG A 445 -29.84 3.43 28.60
CA ARG A 445 -30.02 1.97 28.63
C ARG A 445 -29.70 1.32 27.28
N TYR A 446 -30.06 1.96 26.18
CA TYR A 446 -29.72 1.47 24.84
C TYR A 446 -28.20 1.50 24.60
N GLU A 447 -27.51 2.55 25.01
CA GLU A 447 -26.04 2.63 24.86
C GLU A 447 -25.32 1.58 25.71
N CYS A 448 -25.75 1.33 26.96
CA CYS A 448 -25.23 0.20 27.74
C CYS A 448 -25.44 -1.14 27.02
N TYR A 449 -26.62 -1.34 26.42
CA TYR A 449 -26.92 -2.55 25.65
C TYR A 449 -26.04 -2.67 24.40
N SER A 450 -25.89 -1.58 23.65
CA SER A 450 -25.07 -1.48 22.43
C SER A 450 -23.60 -1.76 22.74
N ALA A 451 -23.07 -1.18 23.83
CA ALA A 451 -21.72 -1.39 24.30
C ALA A 451 -21.43 -2.84 24.67
N LEU A 452 -22.42 -3.62 25.14
CA LEU A 452 -22.25 -5.06 25.41
C LEU A 452 -22.35 -5.93 24.16
N THR A 453 -23.18 -5.54 23.20
CA THR A 453 -23.60 -6.42 22.08
C THR A 453 -22.91 -6.15 20.75
N THR A 454 -22.25 -5.00 20.59
CA THR A 454 -21.50 -4.67 19.36
C THR A 454 -20.21 -5.49 19.28
N MET A 455 -20.06 -6.37 18.28
CA MET A 455 -18.91 -7.30 18.17
C MET A 455 -18.11 -7.14 16.86
N GLY A 456 -18.27 -6.03 16.14
CA GLY A 456 -17.61 -5.80 14.85
C GLY A 456 -18.00 -6.80 13.76
N VAL A 457 -17.11 -6.98 12.77
CA VAL A 457 -17.29 -7.99 11.70
C VAL A 457 -17.01 -9.38 12.26
N LYS A 458 -18.05 -10.20 12.39
CA LYS A 458 -17.93 -11.59 12.85
C LYS A 458 -17.43 -12.49 11.72
N SER A 459 -16.34 -13.20 11.95
CA SER A 459 -15.81 -14.21 11.02
C SER A 459 -15.96 -15.61 11.62
N GLY A 460 -16.38 -16.58 10.82
CA GLY A 460 -16.57 -17.96 11.27
C GLY A 460 -17.02 -18.88 10.13
N THR A 461 -17.09 -20.17 10.43
CA THR A 461 -17.62 -21.19 9.51
C THR A 461 -19.12 -20.97 9.33
N ALA A 462 -19.58 -20.94 8.08
CA ALA A 462 -21.02 -20.86 7.79
C ALA A 462 -21.78 -22.01 8.49
N GLY A 463 -22.93 -21.68 9.09
CA GLY A 463 -23.78 -22.65 9.81
C GLY A 463 -23.35 -22.92 11.26
N GLN A 464 -22.29 -22.30 11.76
CA GLN A 464 -21.89 -22.38 13.17
C GLN A 464 -22.09 -21.03 13.88
N PRO A 465 -22.47 -21.03 15.18
CA PRO A 465 -22.41 -19.82 15.98
C PRO A 465 -21.02 -19.21 15.96
N PHE A 466 -20.93 -17.88 15.88
CA PHE A 466 -19.63 -17.21 15.94
C PHE A 466 -19.02 -17.38 17.33
N GLN A 467 -17.71 -17.68 17.38
CA GLN A 467 -17.00 -17.88 18.64
C GLN A 467 -17.15 -16.69 19.59
N VAL A 468 -17.12 -15.46 19.04
CA VAL A 468 -17.28 -14.22 19.80
C VAL A 468 -18.64 -14.12 20.52
N ASP A 469 -19.71 -14.70 19.96
CA ASP A 469 -21.03 -14.72 20.58
C ASP A 469 -21.10 -15.76 21.72
N LEU A 470 -20.45 -16.91 21.52
CA LEU A 470 -20.32 -17.94 22.56
C LEU A 470 -19.48 -17.43 23.74
N ASP A 471 -18.39 -16.72 23.46
CA ASP A 471 -17.52 -16.14 24.48
C ASP A 471 -18.27 -15.08 25.29
N LEU A 472 -19.01 -14.18 24.63
CA LEU A 472 -19.86 -13.20 25.30
C LEU A 472 -20.94 -13.86 26.16
N LYS A 473 -21.61 -14.91 25.65
CA LYS A 473 -22.59 -15.69 26.42
C LYS A 473 -21.97 -16.24 27.71
N ASN A 474 -20.83 -16.94 27.60
CA ASN A 474 -20.16 -17.55 28.74
C ASN A 474 -19.71 -16.49 29.75
N LEU A 475 -19.19 -15.35 29.26
CA LEU A 475 -18.80 -14.22 30.09
C LEU A 475 -19.99 -13.69 30.89
N LEU A 476 -21.10 -13.39 30.23
CA LEU A 476 -22.32 -12.87 30.87
C LEU A 476 -22.91 -13.86 31.88
N GLU A 477 -22.97 -15.15 31.55
CA GLU A 477 -23.46 -16.20 32.47
C GLU A 477 -22.59 -16.28 33.72
N SER A 478 -21.25 -16.28 33.55
CA SER A 478 -20.31 -16.34 34.67
C SER A 478 -20.37 -15.11 35.57
N PHE A 479 -20.57 -13.93 34.97
CA PHE A 479 -20.69 -12.67 35.69
C PHE A 479 -21.99 -12.60 36.49
N MET A 480 -23.12 -12.98 35.88
CA MET A 480 -24.44 -12.99 36.52
C MET A 480 -24.57 -13.97 37.69
N GLN A 481 -23.80 -15.07 37.71
CA GLN A 481 -23.78 -16.00 38.85
C GLN A 481 -23.33 -15.32 40.15
N ARG A 482 -22.56 -14.24 40.05
CA ARG A 482 -22.03 -13.49 41.20
C ARG A 482 -22.97 -12.39 41.68
N LEU A 483 -24.05 -12.11 40.94
CA LEU A 483 -25.01 -11.04 41.22
C LEU A 483 -26.31 -11.57 41.86
N PRO A 484 -26.87 -10.90 42.88
CA PRO A 484 -28.19 -11.18 43.41
C PRO A 484 -29.32 -11.00 42.36
N ASP A 485 -30.34 -11.87 42.36
CA ASP A 485 -31.50 -11.77 41.46
C ASP A 485 -32.39 -10.53 41.67
N SER A 486 -32.27 -9.88 42.82
CA SER A 486 -32.99 -8.64 43.14
C SER A 486 -32.38 -7.39 42.50
N LEU A 487 -31.17 -7.46 41.94
CA LEU A 487 -30.51 -6.28 41.35
C LEU A 487 -31.07 -5.97 39.95
N PRO A 488 -31.45 -4.71 39.65
CA PRO A 488 -31.89 -4.28 38.33
C PRO A 488 -30.90 -4.64 37.21
N VAL A 489 -29.59 -4.50 37.48
CA VAL A 489 -28.52 -4.95 36.56
C VAL A 489 -28.68 -6.40 36.12
N LYS A 490 -29.01 -7.32 37.04
CA LYS A 490 -29.11 -8.74 36.67
C LYS A 490 -30.29 -8.99 35.74
N GLN A 491 -31.36 -8.19 35.82
CA GLN A 491 -32.46 -8.25 34.86
C GLN A 491 -32.05 -7.71 33.49
N PHE A 492 -31.35 -6.58 33.46
CA PHE A 492 -30.77 -6.03 32.23
C PHE A 492 -29.83 -7.03 31.53
N LEU A 493 -28.91 -7.65 32.26
CA LEU A 493 -28.00 -8.67 31.71
C LEU A 493 -28.74 -9.93 31.20
N LYS A 494 -29.85 -10.33 31.83
CA LYS A 494 -30.71 -11.42 31.32
C LYS A 494 -31.32 -11.07 29.96
N GLU A 495 -31.72 -9.80 29.76
CA GLU A 495 -32.25 -9.33 28.47
C GLU A 495 -31.17 -9.30 27.39
N VAL A 496 -29.97 -8.81 27.73
CA VAL A 496 -28.80 -8.86 26.84
C VAL A 496 -28.49 -10.30 26.44
N LEU A 497 -28.39 -11.21 27.42
CA LEU A 497 -28.12 -12.63 27.17
C LEU A 497 -29.21 -13.29 26.31
N LYS A 498 -30.48 -12.93 26.48
CA LYS A 498 -31.57 -13.41 25.63
C LYS A 498 -31.36 -13.01 24.17
N SER A 499 -30.88 -11.80 23.93
CA SER A 499 -30.53 -11.33 22.58
C SER A 499 -29.35 -12.09 21.98
N VAL A 500 -28.28 -12.29 22.77
CA VAL A 500 -27.09 -13.03 22.32
C VAL A 500 -27.46 -14.47 21.95
N ASN A 501 -28.29 -15.15 22.75
CA ASN A 501 -28.79 -16.48 22.42
C ASN A 501 -29.63 -16.48 21.13
N ALA A 502 -30.48 -15.47 20.91
CA ALA A 502 -31.26 -15.37 19.69
C ALA A 502 -30.38 -15.22 18.43
N ASP A 503 -29.24 -14.51 18.53
CA ASP A 503 -28.31 -14.37 17.41
C ASP A 503 -27.51 -15.66 17.15
N ILE A 504 -27.16 -16.40 18.21
CA ILE A 504 -26.60 -17.76 18.12
C ILE A 504 -27.58 -18.70 17.41
N ASP A 505 -28.85 -18.68 17.82
CA ASP A 505 -29.91 -19.54 17.29
C ASP A 505 -30.25 -19.20 15.82
N ARG A 506 -30.26 -17.91 15.45
CA ARG A 506 -30.42 -17.47 14.05
C ARG A 506 -29.31 -17.94 13.13
N GLY A 507 -28.09 -18.12 13.65
CA GLY A 507 -26.98 -18.73 12.91
C GLY A 507 -27.23 -20.19 12.55
N LEU A 508 -28.03 -20.89 13.35
CA LEU A 508 -28.42 -22.29 13.15
C LEU A 508 -29.67 -22.42 12.23
N ASP A 509 -30.61 -21.47 12.31
CA ASP A 509 -31.89 -21.53 11.58
C ASP A 509 -31.81 -21.20 10.08
N ARG A 510 -30.75 -20.56 9.59
CA ARG A 510 -30.61 -20.19 8.17
C ARG A 510 -30.47 -21.38 7.20
N GLU A 511 -30.35 -22.61 7.69
CA GLU A 511 -30.43 -23.84 6.87
C GLU A 511 -31.80 -24.53 6.85
N ASN A 512 -32.72 -24.23 7.78
CA ASN A 512 -34.06 -24.83 7.72
C ASN A 512 -34.99 -24.14 6.68
N LEU A 513 -34.51 -23.07 6.06
CA LEU A 513 -35.19 -22.33 4.99
C LEU A 513 -34.21 -21.96 3.86
N THR A 514 -33.51 -22.95 3.29
CA THR A 514 -32.84 -22.75 1.99
C THR A 514 -33.83 -22.88 0.84
N TRP A 515 -33.99 -21.77 0.12
CA TRP A 515 -34.37 -21.71 -1.29
C TRP A 515 -33.22 -22.18 -2.18
#